data_AF-A0A7V2EUQ6-F1
#
_entry.id   AF-A0A7V2EUQ6-F1
#
_cell.length_a   1.000
_cell.length_b   1.000
_cell.length_c   1.000
_cell.angle_alpha   90.00
_cell.angle_beta   90.00
_cell.angle_gamma   90.00
#
_symmetry.space_group_name_H-M   'P 1'
#
loop_
_entity.id
_entity.type
_entity.pdbx_description
1 polymer ?
#
loop_
_entity_poly.entity_id
_entity_poly.type
_entity_poly.pdbx_seq_one_letter_code
_entity_poly.pdbx_strand_id
1 'polypeptide(L)'
;MRRRLVLAVSASLAVAILRPATAPAEALPVEEVAPGAYLYRAPHEEATADNLGAIGNLGFIVGADAVAVIDTGGSRRAGDRLREAIRAVTDRPVRFVVNTHV
;
A
#
# COMPACT_ATOMS: atom_id res chain seq x y z
N MET A 1 51.36 34.26 2.40
CA MET A 1 50.08 34.91 2.76
C MET A 1 49.14 34.76 1.57
N ARG A 2 47.91 34.23 1.55
CA ARG A 2 46.96 33.69 2.53
C ARG A 2 46.04 32.73 1.74
N ARG A 3 46.13 31.41 1.96
CA ARG A 3 45.15 30.41 1.50
C ARG A 3 44.14 30.22 2.63
N ARG A 4 42.98 30.88 2.61
CA ARG A 4 41.78 30.51 3.42
C ARG A 4 40.52 31.07 2.77
N LEU A 5 40.10 30.45 1.68
CA LEU A 5 38.70 30.45 1.25
C LEU A 5 38.31 28.98 1.13
N VAL A 6 37.04 28.65 1.32
CA VAL A 6 36.45 27.29 1.37
C VAL A 6 36.43 26.66 2.76
N LEU A 7 35.56 27.16 3.64
CA LEU A 7 35.03 26.40 4.78
C LEU A 7 33.71 27.03 5.24
N ALA A 8 32.69 27.01 4.38
CA ALA A 8 31.33 27.46 4.77
C ALA A 8 30.19 26.76 4.01
N VAL A 9 30.41 25.59 3.40
CA VAL A 9 29.35 24.87 2.65
C VAL A 9 29.04 23.49 3.25
N SER A 10 29.82 23.01 4.22
CA SER A 10 29.80 21.61 4.63
C SER A 10 28.70 21.22 5.64
N ALA A 11 28.05 22.18 6.30
CA ALA A 11 27.13 21.88 7.40
C ALA A 11 25.65 21.72 6.98
N SER A 12 25.26 22.14 5.77
CA SER A 12 23.84 22.17 5.36
C SER A 12 23.37 20.89 4.66
N LEU A 13 24.27 19.96 4.31
CA LEU A 13 23.93 18.75 3.54
C LEU A 13 23.58 17.53 4.40
N ALA A 14 23.88 17.56 5.70
CA ALA A 14 23.71 16.39 6.57
C ALA A 14 22.30 16.23 7.16
N VAL A 15 21.42 17.23 7.07
CA VAL A 15 20.11 17.21 7.76
C VAL A 15 18.96 16.71 6.86
N ALA A 16 19.22 16.39 5.59
CA ALA A 16 18.16 16.05 4.62
C ALA A 16 17.82 14.54 4.51
N ILE A 17 18.43 13.65 5.30
CA ILE A 17 18.36 12.19 5.03
C ILE A 17 17.44 11.43 6.01
N LEU A 18 17.04 12.03 7.14
CA LEU A 18 16.09 11.39 8.06
C LEU A 18 14.65 11.67 7.62
N ARG A 19 14.22 11.08 6.51
CA ARG A 19 12.79 10.88 6.27
C ARG A 19 12.34 9.75 7.21
N PRO A 20 11.40 9.99 8.14
CA PRO A 20 10.84 8.89 8.92
C PRO A 20 10.27 7.87 7.95
N ALA A 21 10.72 6.63 8.05
CA ALA A 21 10.14 5.54 7.30
C ALA A 21 8.67 5.42 7.74
N THR A 22 7.73 5.69 6.84
CA THR A 22 6.33 5.41 7.10
C THR A 22 6.19 3.92 7.32
N ALA A 23 5.70 3.51 8.50
CA ALA A 23 5.42 2.11 8.75
C ALA A 23 4.47 1.55 7.67
N PRO A 24 4.65 0.30 7.24
CA PRO A 24 3.70 -0.33 6.32
C PRO A 24 2.30 -0.30 6.93
N ALA A 25 1.30 -0.15 6.08
CA ALA A 25 -0.09 -0.18 6.52
C ALA A 25 -0.43 -1.56 7.07
N GLU A 26 -1.32 -1.63 8.07
CA GLU A 26 -1.83 -2.91 8.55
C GLU A 26 -2.64 -3.60 7.45
N ALA A 27 -2.28 -4.84 7.11
CA ALA A 27 -2.95 -5.59 6.06
C ALA A 27 -4.47 -5.66 6.26
N LEU A 28 -5.25 -5.61 5.17
CA LEU A 28 -6.66 -5.96 5.25
C LEU A 28 -6.82 -7.44 5.60
N PRO A 29 -7.81 -7.80 6.44
CA PRO A 29 -8.10 -9.20 6.73
C PRO A 29 -8.78 -9.83 5.52
N VAL A 30 -8.03 -10.65 4.77
CA VAL A 30 -8.53 -11.34 3.57
C VAL A 30 -8.69 -12.83 3.82
N GLU A 31 -9.74 -13.42 3.25
CA GLU A 31 -9.99 -14.86 3.24
C GLU A 31 -9.69 -15.44 1.85
N GLU A 32 -9.04 -16.61 1.78
CA GLU A 32 -8.91 -17.36 0.53
C GLU A 32 -10.21 -18.13 0.27
N VAL A 33 -10.99 -17.70 -0.72
CA VAL A 33 -12.32 -18.27 -1.02
C VAL A 33 -12.28 -19.38 -2.07
N ALA A 34 -11.18 -19.46 -2.81
CA ALA A 34 -10.82 -20.53 -3.74
C ALA A 34 -9.30 -20.50 -3.95
N PRO A 35 -8.66 -21.57 -4.45
CA PRO A 35 -7.21 -21.58 -4.65
C PRO A 35 -6.72 -20.35 -5.44
N GLY A 36 -5.91 -19.52 -4.80
CA GLY A 36 -5.36 -18.30 -5.39
C GLY A 36 -6.32 -17.11 -5.45
N ALA A 37 -7.56 -17.21 -4.96
CA ALA A 37 -8.55 -16.13 -4.97
C ALA A 37 -8.86 -15.66 -3.54
N TYR A 38 -8.61 -14.38 -3.29
CA TYR A 38 -8.69 -13.77 -1.96
C TYR A 38 -9.74 -12.66 -1.92
N LEU A 39 -10.47 -12.58 -0.82
CA LEU A 39 -11.56 -11.63 -0.59
C LEU A 39 -11.37 -10.90 0.74
N TYR A 40 -11.37 -9.58 0.71
CA TYR A 40 -11.75 -8.76 1.85
C TYR A 40 -13.27 -8.63 1.86
N ARG A 41 -13.92 -9.27 2.83
CA ARG A 41 -15.36 -9.12 3.04
C ARG A 41 -15.61 -7.91 3.94
N ALA A 42 -16.09 -6.83 3.34
CA ALA A 42 -16.31 -5.60 4.09
C ALA A 42 -17.47 -5.74 5.09
N PRO A 43 -17.36 -5.10 6.27
CA PRO A 43 -18.49 -4.96 7.17
C PRO A 43 -19.57 -4.07 6.54
N HIS A 44 -20.82 -4.28 6.93
CA HIS A 44 -21.92 -3.42 6.49
C HIS A 44 -21.93 -2.13 7.33
N GLU A 45 -21.10 -1.17 6.93
CA GLU A 45 -20.88 0.09 7.64
C GLU A 45 -20.72 1.27 6.66
N GLU A 46 -20.94 2.48 7.15
CA GLU A 46 -20.61 3.71 6.44
C GLU A 46 -19.11 4.02 6.50
N ALA A 47 -18.61 4.82 5.56
CA ALA A 47 -17.21 5.24 5.59
C ALA A 47 -16.93 6.13 6.80
N THR A 48 -15.94 5.76 7.61
CA THR A 48 -15.51 6.51 8.79
C THR A 48 -14.00 6.71 8.80
N ALA A 49 -13.52 7.57 9.70
CA ALA A 49 -12.09 7.72 9.94
C ALA A 49 -11.46 6.41 10.48
N ASP A 50 -12.22 5.64 11.28
CA ASP A 50 -11.73 4.44 11.95
C ASP A 50 -11.60 3.26 10.97
N ASN A 51 -12.61 3.04 10.11
CA ASN A 51 -12.53 2.00 9.08
C ASN A 51 -11.74 2.42 7.83
N LEU A 52 -11.26 3.66 7.79
CA LEU A 52 -10.43 4.23 6.73
C LEU A 52 -11.07 4.12 5.34
N GLY A 53 -12.41 4.04 5.25
CA GLY A 53 -13.15 3.87 4.01
C GLY A 53 -13.09 2.45 3.41
N ALA A 54 -12.71 1.44 4.19
CA ALA A 54 -12.68 0.04 3.78
C ALA A 54 -14.07 -0.62 3.89
N ILE A 55 -15.06 -0.07 3.18
CA ILE A 55 -16.48 -0.47 3.27
C ILE A 55 -16.98 -1.31 2.08
N GLY A 56 -16.19 -1.40 1.01
CA GLY A 56 -16.50 -2.24 -0.16
C GLY A 56 -15.73 -3.56 -0.11
N ASN A 57 -16.34 -4.62 -0.64
CA ASN A 57 -15.62 -5.88 -0.86
C ASN A 57 -14.49 -5.65 -1.85
N LEU A 58 -13.29 -6.14 -1.53
CA LEU A 58 -12.11 -6.04 -2.38
C LEU A 58 -11.55 -7.43 -2.59
N GLY A 59 -10.90 -7.66 -3.73
CA GLY A 59 -10.35 -8.98 -4.01
C GLY A 59 -9.06 -8.94 -4.81
N PHE A 60 -8.37 -10.06 -4.81
CA PHE A 60 -7.26 -10.28 -5.73
C PHE A 60 -7.10 -11.75 -6.07
N ILE A 61 -6.55 -12.01 -7.25
CA ILE A 61 -6.25 -13.33 -7.76
C ILE A 61 -4.75 -13.45 -7.97
N VAL A 62 -4.13 -14.45 -7.33
CA VAL A 62 -2.72 -14.81 -7.46
C VAL A 62 -2.58 -15.84 -8.60
N GLY A 63 -2.30 -15.34 -9.80
CA GLY A 63 -1.99 -16.17 -10.98
C GLY A 63 -0.53 -16.58 -11.03
N ALA A 64 -0.13 -17.39 -12.02
CA ALA A 64 1.22 -17.98 -12.13
C ALA A 64 2.37 -16.95 -12.07
N ASP A 65 2.22 -15.82 -12.77
CA ASP A 65 3.29 -14.81 -12.91
C ASP A 65 2.98 -13.47 -12.23
N ALA A 66 1.72 -13.25 -11.84
CA ALA A 66 1.24 -11.94 -11.43
C ALA A 66 -0.04 -12.01 -10.59
N VAL A 67 -0.33 -10.91 -9.91
CA VAL A 67 -1.58 -10.66 -9.20
C VAL A 67 -2.49 -9.75 -10.03
N ALA A 68 -3.78 -10.08 -10.07
CA ALA A 68 -4.86 -9.21 -10.55
C ALA A 68 -5.69 -8.72 -9.37
N VAL A 69 -5.82 -7.41 -9.21
CA VAL A 69 -6.66 -6.78 -8.17
C VAL A 69 -8.04 -6.46 -8.74
N ILE A 70 -9.07 -6.77 -7.96
CA ILE A 70 -10.47 -6.42 -8.22
C ILE A 70 -10.89 -5.38 -7.19
N ASP A 71 -11.15 -4.16 -7.67
CA ASP A 71 -11.44 -2.94 -6.91
C ASP A 71 -10.31 -2.46 -5.98
N THR A 72 -10.03 -1.15 -5.98
CA THR A 72 -8.96 -0.54 -5.19
C THR A 72 -9.35 -0.09 -3.78
N GLY A 73 -10.64 -0.18 -3.45
CA GLY A 73 -11.21 0.34 -2.20
C GLY A 73 -11.59 1.82 -2.29
N GLY A 74 -12.27 2.30 -1.25
CA GLY A 74 -12.83 3.65 -1.18
C GLY A 74 -11.85 4.74 -0.75
N SER A 75 -10.59 4.40 -0.44
CA SER A 75 -9.58 5.37 -0.04
C SER A 75 -8.15 4.90 -0.32
N ARG A 76 -7.21 5.84 -0.35
CA ARG A 76 -5.77 5.53 -0.44
C ARG A 76 -5.31 4.61 0.69
N ARG A 77 -5.79 4.83 1.91
CA ARG A 77 -5.40 4.03 3.08
C ARG A 77 -5.95 2.61 2.95
N ALA A 78 -7.19 2.43 2.53
CA ALA A 78 -7.75 1.10 2.25
C ALA A 78 -6.93 0.36 1.16
N GLY A 79 -6.58 1.05 0.08
CA GLY A 79 -5.72 0.49 -0.98
C GLY A 79 -4.31 0.12 -0.52
N ASP A 80 -3.68 0.93 0.34
CA ASP A 80 -2.37 0.60 0.93
C ASP A 80 -2.47 -0.66 1.82
N ARG A 81 -3.55 -0.80 2.59
CA ARG A 81 -3.80 -2.00 3.41
C ARG A 81 -4.05 -3.25 2.56
N LEU A 82 -4.78 -3.13 1.44
CA LEU A 82 -4.95 -4.21 0.47
C LEU A 82 -3.59 -4.62 -0.15
N ARG A 83 -2.74 -3.64 -0.48
CA ARG A 83 -1.40 -3.88 -1.02
C ARG A 83 -0.51 -4.65 -0.04
N GLU A 84 -0.59 -4.36 1.26
CA GLU A 84 0.14 -5.14 2.26
C GLU A 84 -0.47 -6.54 2.47
N ALA A 85 -1.80 -6.71 2.33
CA ALA A 85 -2.42 -8.04 2.33
C ALA A 85 -1.94 -8.90 1.15
N ILE A 86 -1.82 -8.32 -0.05
CA ILE A 86 -1.26 -9.04 -1.22
C ILE A 86 0.19 -9.47 -0.95
N ARG A 87 1.02 -8.58 -0.38
CA ARG A 87 2.43 -8.88 -0.05
C ARG A 87 2.58 -9.95 1.02
N ALA A 88 1.63 -10.04 1.96
CA ALA A 88 1.61 -11.10 2.96
C ALA A 88 1.31 -12.48 2.34
N VAL A 89 0.66 -12.51 1.18
CA VAL A 89 0.29 -13.75 0.47
C VAL A 89 1.33 -14.12 -0.61
N THR A 90 1.89 -13.14 -1.32
CA THR A 90 2.78 -13.41 -2.46
C THR A 90 3.73 -12.25 -2.79
N ASP A 91 4.92 -12.59 -3.28
CA ASP A 91 5.88 -11.63 -3.86
C ASP A 91 5.65 -11.36 -5.36
N ARG A 92 4.65 -12.00 -5.98
CA ARG A 92 4.34 -11.80 -7.40
C ARG A 92 3.89 -10.35 -7.66
N PRO A 93 4.29 -9.74 -8.78
CA PRO A 93 3.93 -8.36 -9.07
C PRO A 93 2.43 -8.23 -9.35
N VAL A 94 1.80 -7.17 -8.84
CA VAL A 94 0.48 -6.73 -9.31
C VAL A 94 0.64 -6.17 -10.73
N ARG A 95 -0.05 -6.77 -11.71
CA ARG A 95 -0.01 -6.31 -13.12
C ARG A 95 -1.36 -5.81 -13.63
N PHE A 96 -2.45 -6.19 -12.98
CA PHE A 96 -3.80 -5.82 -13.39
C PHE A 96 -4.56 -5.24 -12.21
N VAL A 97 -5.31 -4.18 -12.47
CA VAL A 97 -6.26 -3.57 -11.54
C VAL A 97 -7.55 -3.36 -12.32
N VAL A 98 -8.61 -4.01 -11.89
CA VAL A 98 -9.93 -3.94 -12.51
C VAL A 98 -10.88 -3.29 -11.51
N ASN A 99 -11.26 -2.04 -11.77
CA ASN A 99 -12.33 -1.38 -11.03
C ASN A 99 -13.65 -1.69 -11.71
N THR A 100 -14.61 -2.16 -10.94
CA THR A 100 -15.89 -2.66 -11.44
C THR A 100 -16.86 -1.54 -11.80
N HIS A 101 -16.68 -0.33 -11.26
CA HIS A 101 -17.54 0.84 -11.48
C HIS A 101 -16.83 2.16 -11.12
N VAL A 102 -17.53 3.29 -11.38
CA VAL A 102 -17.16 4.67 -11.02
C VAL A 102 -18.31 5.41 -10.35
#